data_AF-F0FB43-F1
#
_entry.id   AF-F0FB43-F1
#
_cell.length_a   1.000
_cell.length_b   1.000
_cell.length_c   1.000
_cell.angle_alpha   90.00
_cell.angle_beta   90.00
_cell.angle_gamma   90.00
#
_symmetry.space_group_name_H-M   'P 1'
#
loop_
_entity.id
_entity.type
_entity.pdbx_description
1 polymer ?
#
loop_
_entity_poly.entity_id
_entity_poly.type
_entity_poly.pdbx_seq_one_letter_code
_entity_poly.pdbx_strand_id
1 'polypeptide(L)'
;MAKSKWKFRQDDLDTIFTVINQGLMKKPYWVEYHDTYEDGTPVWNGEKSVLWNLMEQAYPEERAAMMRRMLAKMEELGGLQKGTHQQKLFAFFHRYFFSAAGDFSPMLYNEDGKLYEQMKLAMLQGRYTNDTDPLGQSLGDGRSPETAWVKKRIQYLMSKYSFGDYDAKTAEGAVTVRISAQADATTNSITLRLTPAMKLYPTIAYGTTVMRGARTEAGKVCEIVVEINGTSDQQLSVKSADYLLDIGDWSSYVINGALSVIGRRLRRLKLGDGDGRKVKILISSLTLGNTVSLEEIDVRNILTLAGSLDMRSNYRLRRFLAGGSSLTEAHFADGGALEEVDYPAATSYIELKNLGRLTNGRCKTEACAPNVMSYFVSGCDGLQPIKMLAGIMDAQDGQSPHALRYVRCVGFNETFTDGRTFDKLARLVDGTYQGIDAEGQYGNDPYPVLDGTINLTTGAYRDTYDALMVHYPKLKLNISKWWIRFEDPEVKRICIENWDKDGDGELSMEEAAQVSSIGT
;
A
#
# COMPACT_ATOMS: atom_id res chain seq x y z
N MET A 1 47.63 3.48 -16.95
CA MET A 1 48.22 2.39 -16.13
C MET A 1 49.02 1.34 -16.92
N ALA A 2 48.95 1.28 -18.26
CA ALA A 2 49.64 0.25 -19.05
C ALA A 2 51.19 0.32 -19.10
N LYS A 3 51.83 1.36 -18.52
CA LYS A 3 53.28 1.59 -18.58
C LYS A 3 54.00 1.61 -17.22
N SER A 4 53.39 1.10 -16.14
CA SER A 4 54.07 0.97 -14.84
C SER A 4 54.94 -0.29 -14.81
N LYS A 5 56.20 -0.18 -14.33
CA LYS A 5 57.07 -1.33 -14.00
C LYS A 5 56.49 -2.20 -12.89
N TRP A 6 55.71 -1.60 -12.00
CA TRP A 6 54.96 -2.29 -10.94
C TRP A 6 53.54 -2.52 -11.43
N LYS A 7 53.23 -3.77 -11.77
CA LYS A 7 51.86 -4.22 -12.03
C LYS A 7 51.37 -4.84 -10.72
N PHE A 8 50.39 -4.22 -10.07
CA PHE A 8 49.62 -4.93 -9.05
C PHE A 8 48.89 -6.05 -9.78
N ARG A 9 49.34 -7.29 -9.60
CA ARG A 9 48.54 -8.45 -9.97
C ARG A 9 47.49 -8.59 -8.87
N GLN A 10 46.23 -8.66 -9.26
CA GLN A 10 45.18 -9.02 -8.32
C GLN A 10 45.30 -10.53 -8.08
N ASP A 11 45.62 -10.87 -6.84
CA ASP A 11 45.49 -12.20 -6.27
C ASP A 11 44.20 -12.20 -5.41
N ASP A 12 43.53 -13.35 -5.23
CA ASP A 12 42.30 -13.47 -4.42
C ASP A 12 41.09 -12.59 -4.88
N LEU A 13 40.72 -12.66 -6.16
CA LEU A 13 39.49 -12.00 -6.67
C LEU A 13 38.18 -12.68 -6.21
N ASP A 14 38.26 -13.87 -5.61
CA ASP A 14 37.14 -14.56 -4.96
C ASP A 14 36.53 -13.72 -3.81
N THR A 15 37.28 -12.72 -3.32
CA THR A 15 36.85 -11.74 -2.31
C THR A 15 35.73 -10.79 -2.74
N ILE A 16 35.37 -10.74 -4.03
CA ILE A 16 34.46 -9.72 -4.58
C ILE A 16 32.99 -10.17 -4.63
N PHE A 17 32.72 -11.48 -4.69
CA PHE A 17 31.37 -12.04 -4.93
C PHE A 17 30.94 -13.10 -3.89
N THR A 18 30.07 -14.02 -4.30
CA THR A 18 29.36 -14.96 -3.41
C THR A 18 30.23 -16.16 -2.97
N VAL A 19 31.31 -16.39 -3.70
CA VAL A 19 32.12 -17.61 -3.63
C VAL A 19 33.34 -17.41 -2.71
N ILE A 20 33.71 -18.44 -1.96
CA ILE A 20 34.97 -18.49 -1.19
C ILE A 20 36.07 -19.18 -1.99
N ASN A 21 37.32 -19.15 -1.52
CA ASN A 21 38.47 -19.80 -2.15
C ASN A 21 38.32 -21.30 -2.44
N GLN A 22 37.35 -21.98 -1.82
CA GLN A 22 36.99 -23.38 -2.10
C GLN A 22 35.92 -23.55 -3.20
N GLY A 23 35.52 -22.47 -3.89
CA GLY A 23 34.46 -22.54 -4.89
C GLY A 23 33.04 -22.62 -4.31
N LEU A 24 32.84 -22.49 -2.99
CA LEU A 24 31.51 -22.61 -2.37
C LEU A 24 30.81 -21.25 -2.26
N MET A 25 29.52 -21.18 -2.61
CA MET A 25 28.66 -19.98 -2.47
C MET A 25 28.27 -19.72 -1.00
N LYS A 26 29.24 -19.36 -0.15
CA LYS A 26 29.02 -19.17 1.29
C LYS A 26 28.89 -17.71 1.72
N LYS A 27 29.26 -16.73 0.89
CA LYS A 27 29.27 -15.30 1.30
C LYS A 27 27.88 -14.68 1.11
N PRO A 28 27.15 -14.31 2.19
CA PRO A 28 25.91 -13.58 2.04
C PRO A 28 26.17 -12.14 1.56
N TYR A 29 25.19 -11.50 0.92
CA TYR A 29 25.35 -10.13 0.40
C TYR A 29 25.62 -9.10 1.51
N TRP A 30 25.26 -9.42 2.75
CA TRP A 30 25.42 -8.55 3.90
C TRP A 30 26.78 -8.74 4.60
N VAL A 31 27.64 -9.64 4.10
CA VAL A 31 28.90 -10.01 4.76
C VAL A 31 29.77 -8.80 5.14
N GLU A 32 30.28 -8.81 6.37
CA GLU A 32 31.24 -7.84 6.89
C GLU A 32 32.54 -8.51 7.33
N TYR A 33 33.57 -7.70 7.57
CA TYR A 33 34.92 -8.17 7.87
C TYR A 33 35.00 -9.07 9.11
N HIS A 34 34.18 -8.77 10.12
CA HIS A 34 34.13 -9.48 11.40
C HIS A 34 33.03 -10.56 11.47
N ASP A 35 32.37 -10.89 10.35
CA ASP A 35 31.35 -11.93 10.35
C ASP A 35 31.97 -13.33 10.44
N THR A 36 31.30 -14.23 11.16
CA THR A 36 31.63 -15.66 11.25
C THR A 36 30.51 -16.51 10.65
N TYR A 37 30.85 -17.72 10.20
CA TYR A 37 29.87 -18.76 9.87
C TYR A 37 29.25 -19.37 11.14
N GLU A 38 28.25 -20.23 10.97
CA GLU A 38 27.54 -20.89 12.09
C GLU A 38 28.45 -21.75 12.97
N ASP A 39 29.55 -22.28 12.41
CA ASP A 39 30.57 -23.04 13.13
C ASP A 39 31.61 -22.15 13.86
N GLY A 40 31.43 -20.83 13.82
CA GLY A 40 32.33 -19.85 14.43
C GLY A 40 33.57 -19.52 13.61
N THR A 41 33.74 -20.11 12.43
CA THR A 41 34.89 -19.80 11.57
C THR A 41 34.74 -18.40 10.93
N PRO A 42 35.78 -17.55 10.92
CA PRO A 42 35.70 -16.24 10.29
C PRO A 42 35.42 -16.35 8.80
N VAL A 43 34.55 -15.47 8.27
CA VAL A 43 34.32 -15.38 6.82
C VAL A 43 35.56 -14.85 6.11
N TRP A 44 36.33 -14.00 6.78
CA TRP A 44 37.59 -13.44 6.27
C TRP A 44 38.76 -13.88 7.13
N ASN A 45 39.75 -14.53 6.51
CA ASN A 45 40.97 -14.98 7.21
C ASN A 45 41.74 -13.83 7.90
N GLY A 46 41.56 -12.60 7.42
CA GLY A 46 42.18 -11.41 8.00
C GLY A 46 41.53 -10.89 9.29
N GLU A 47 40.37 -11.39 9.70
CA GLU A 47 39.56 -10.86 10.83
C GLU A 47 40.38 -10.66 12.13
N LYS A 48 41.32 -11.57 12.40
CA LYS A 48 42.21 -11.50 13.58
C LYS A 48 43.40 -10.55 13.44
N SER A 49 43.49 -9.79 12.34
CA SER A 49 44.60 -8.89 12.09
C SER A 49 44.57 -7.67 13.01
N VAL A 50 45.52 -7.63 13.95
CA VAL A 50 45.67 -6.54 14.91
C VAL A 50 45.82 -5.18 14.21
N LEU A 51 46.59 -5.11 13.12
CA LEU A 51 46.79 -3.87 12.37
C LEU A 51 45.47 -3.32 11.83
N TRP A 52 44.68 -4.15 11.14
CA TRP A 52 43.42 -3.72 10.54
C TRP A 52 42.37 -3.37 11.60
N ASN A 53 42.37 -4.10 12.72
CA ASN A 53 41.45 -3.85 13.82
C ASN A 53 41.77 -2.52 14.54
N LEU A 54 43.05 -2.20 14.72
CA LEU A 54 43.48 -0.90 15.24
C LEU A 54 43.15 0.25 14.27
N MET A 55 43.35 0.05 12.97
CA MET A 55 42.99 1.05 11.96
C MET A 55 41.48 1.32 11.93
N GLU A 56 40.63 0.29 12.08
CA GLU A 56 39.18 0.44 12.15
C GLU A 56 38.72 1.20 13.40
N GLN A 57 39.38 0.99 14.54
CA GLN A 57 39.10 1.70 15.78
C GLN A 57 39.60 3.14 15.77
N ALA A 58 40.78 3.40 15.19
CA ALA A 58 41.41 4.71 15.20
C ALA A 58 40.79 5.68 14.18
N TYR A 59 40.32 5.20 13.03
CA TYR A 59 39.87 6.03 11.91
C TYR A 59 38.48 5.65 11.36
N PRO A 60 37.43 5.57 12.21
CA PRO A 60 36.11 5.13 11.78
C PRO A 60 35.47 6.09 10.76
N GLU A 61 35.68 7.40 10.93
CA GLU A 61 35.09 8.43 10.07
C GLU A 61 35.80 8.52 8.72
N GLU A 62 37.14 8.52 8.71
CA GLU A 62 37.94 8.59 7.49
C GLU A 62 37.73 7.35 6.64
N ARG A 63 37.56 6.17 7.26
CA ARG A 63 37.20 4.94 6.56
C ARG A 63 35.83 5.05 5.91
N ALA A 64 34.82 5.55 6.62
CA ALA A 64 33.50 5.77 6.05
C ALA A 64 33.54 6.79 4.89
N ALA A 65 34.28 7.88 5.04
CA ALA A 65 34.48 8.88 4.00
C ALA A 65 35.25 8.32 2.78
N MET A 66 36.26 7.48 3.01
CA MET A 66 36.95 6.74 1.94
C MET A 66 35.99 5.84 1.18
N MET A 67 35.15 5.06 1.88
CA MET A 67 34.15 4.19 1.25
C MET A 67 33.15 4.97 0.40
N ARG A 68 32.65 6.11 0.89
CA ARG A 68 31.78 7.00 0.09
C ARG A 68 32.46 7.51 -1.18
N ARG A 69 33.74 7.91 -1.09
CA ARG A 69 34.53 8.31 -2.26
C ARG A 69 34.72 7.17 -3.26
N MET A 70 34.95 5.95 -2.77
CA MET A 70 35.04 4.76 -3.63
C MET A 70 33.72 4.50 -4.35
N LEU A 71 32.58 4.51 -3.64
CA LEU A 71 31.25 4.33 -4.24
C LEU A 71 30.94 5.41 -5.29
N ALA A 72 31.20 6.68 -4.99
CA ALA A 72 31.02 7.77 -5.95
C ALA A 72 31.88 7.57 -7.21
N LYS A 73 33.15 7.15 -7.04
CA LYS A 73 34.02 6.88 -8.19
C LYS A 73 33.56 5.66 -8.98
N MET A 74 33.00 4.64 -8.34
CA MET A 74 32.40 3.49 -9.03
C MET A 74 31.23 3.93 -9.91
N GLU A 75 30.35 4.81 -9.42
CA GLU A 75 29.26 5.38 -10.25
C GLU A 75 29.80 6.08 -11.51
N GLU A 76 30.83 6.92 -11.36
CA GLU A 76 31.48 7.60 -12.49
C GLU A 76 32.06 6.60 -13.51
N LEU A 77 32.78 5.58 -13.03
CA LEU A 77 33.39 4.55 -13.88
C LEU A 77 32.34 3.66 -14.56
N GLY A 78 31.19 3.45 -13.93
CA GLY A 78 30.03 2.76 -14.52
C GLY A 78 29.48 3.46 -15.75
N GLY A 79 29.63 4.78 -15.86
CA GLY A 79 29.30 5.57 -17.06
C GLY A 79 27.82 5.89 -17.25
N LEU A 80 26.93 5.40 -16.39
CA LEU A 80 25.49 5.68 -16.44
C LEU A 80 25.19 7.09 -15.88
N GLN A 81 24.75 7.99 -16.76
CA GLN A 81 24.56 9.42 -16.40
C GLN A 81 23.27 9.68 -15.62
N LYS A 82 22.17 9.01 -15.95
CA LYS A 82 20.83 9.19 -15.35
C LYS A 82 20.36 7.90 -14.68
N GLY A 83 19.62 8.04 -13.58
CA GLY A 83 19.11 6.93 -12.77
C GLY A 83 19.51 7.04 -11.30
N THR A 84 18.99 6.11 -10.49
CA THR A 84 19.24 6.06 -9.05
C THR A 84 20.69 5.67 -8.75
N HIS A 85 21.17 5.97 -7.54
CA HIS A 85 22.51 5.55 -7.09
C HIS A 85 22.71 4.04 -7.21
N GLN A 86 21.67 3.25 -6.91
CA GLN A 86 21.71 1.80 -7.10
C GLN A 86 21.95 1.41 -8.56
N GLN A 87 21.26 2.06 -9.52
CA GLN A 87 21.40 1.77 -10.95
C GLN A 87 22.81 2.14 -11.45
N LYS A 88 23.35 3.27 -11.00
CA LYS A 88 24.70 3.73 -11.36
C LYS A 88 25.79 2.83 -10.81
N LEU A 89 25.70 2.43 -9.54
CA LEU A 89 26.60 1.45 -8.95
C LEU A 89 26.49 0.09 -9.64
N PHE A 90 25.28 -0.35 -9.99
CA PHE A 90 25.10 -1.61 -10.72
C PHE A 90 25.71 -1.54 -12.13
N ALA A 91 25.65 -0.38 -12.81
CA ALA A 91 26.28 -0.20 -14.11
C ALA A 91 27.81 -0.41 -14.07
N PHE A 92 28.48 -0.05 -12.97
CA PHE A 92 29.89 -0.40 -12.75
C PHE A 92 30.10 -1.91 -12.75
N PHE A 93 29.35 -2.65 -11.94
CA PHE A 93 29.46 -4.11 -11.89
C PHE A 93 29.13 -4.76 -13.24
N HIS A 94 28.10 -4.27 -13.91
CA HIS A 94 27.75 -4.74 -15.23
C HIS A 94 28.89 -4.53 -16.23
N ARG A 95 29.49 -3.34 -16.28
CA ARG A 95 30.55 -3.00 -17.22
C ARG A 95 31.81 -3.83 -17.00
N TYR A 96 32.27 -3.95 -15.75
CA TYR A 96 33.58 -4.52 -15.44
C TYR A 96 33.56 -6.01 -15.11
N PHE A 97 32.41 -6.58 -14.72
CA PHE A 97 32.32 -7.98 -14.30
C PHE A 97 31.31 -8.79 -15.12
N PHE A 98 30.12 -8.26 -15.40
CA PHE A 98 29.06 -9.06 -16.05
C PHE A 98 28.98 -8.92 -17.57
N SER A 99 29.71 -7.97 -18.17
CA SER A 99 29.66 -7.71 -19.61
C SER A 99 30.12 -8.93 -20.42
N ALA A 100 31.23 -9.55 -20.03
CA ALA A 100 31.77 -10.74 -20.67
C ALA A 100 30.93 -12.01 -20.40
N ALA A 101 30.23 -12.08 -19.27
CA ALA A 101 29.39 -13.25 -18.93
C ALA A 101 28.18 -13.40 -19.88
N GLY A 102 27.80 -12.34 -20.61
CA GLY A 102 26.78 -12.41 -21.65
C GLY A 102 27.22 -13.08 -22.95
N ASP A 103 28.53 -13.25 -23.14
CA ASP A 103 29.11 -13.79 -24.38
C ASP A 103 29.20 -15.33 -24.35
N PHE A 104 28.92 -15.96 -23.21
CA PHE A 104 28.99 -17.41 -23.02
C PHE A 104 27.60 -18.03 -22.86
N SER A 105 27.34 -19.14 -23.56
CA SER A 105 26.08 -19.89 -23.44
C SER A 105 26.01 -20.64 -22.09
N PRO A 106 24.87 -20.64 -21.39
CA PRO A 106 24.65 -21.47 -20.20
C PRO A 106 24.93 -22.96 -20.44
N MET A 107 24.75 -23.44 -21.67
CA MET A 107 25.09 -24.82 -22.04
C MET A 107 26.58 -25.13 -21.87
N LEU A 108 27.46 -24.17 -22.15
CA LEU A 108 28.91 -24.36 -22.02
C LEU A 108 29.30 -24.57 -20.55
N TYR A 109 28.69 -23.82 -19.64
CA TYR A 109 28.88 -23.98 -18.20
C TYR A 109 28.37 -25.33 -17.69
N ASN A 110 27.23 -25.81 -18.23
CA ASN A 110 26.70 -27.13 -17.88
C ASN A 110 27.58 -28.28 -18.39
N GLU A 111 28.19 -28.14 -19.57
CA GLU A 111 29.16 -29.13 -20.08
C GLU A 111 30.45 -29.15 -19.24
N ASP A 112 30.96 -27.98 -18.83
CA ASP A 112 32.10 -27.89 -17.90
C ASP A 112 31.77 -28.52 -16.54
N GLY A 113 30.55 -28.34 -16.04
CA GLY A 113 30.00 -29.00 -14.85
C GLY A 113 30.23 -30.52 -14.82
N LYS A 114 30.09 -31.20 -15.97
CA LYS A 114 30.29 -32.66 -16.09
C LYS A 114 31.72 -33.08 -15.78
N LEU A 115 32.72 -32.22 -16.02
CA LEU A 115 34.12 -32.52 -15.69
C LEU A 115 34.31 -32.64 -14.18
N TYR A 116 33.65 -31.79 -13.39
CA TYR A 116 33.68 -31.86 -11.93
C TYR A 116 33.05 -33.16 -11.39
N GLU A 117 31.97 -33.63 -12.02
CA GLU A 117 31.36 -34.93 -11.69
C GLU A 117 32.33 -36.09 -11.95
N GLN A 118 33.02 -36.08 -13.10
CA GLN A 118 34.04 -37.08 -13.43
C GLN A 118 35.22 -37.04 -12.45
N MET A 119 35.68 -35.85 -12.06
CA MET A 119 36.74 -35.69 -11.07
C MET A 119 36.31 -36.20 -9.69
N LYS A 120 35.05 -36.01 -9.30
CA LYS A 120 34.51 -36.59 -8.07
C LYS A 120 34.52 -38.12 -8.10
N LEU A 121 34.12 -38.72 -9.23
CA LEU A 121 34.19 -40.18 -9.41
C LEU A 121 35.64 -40.67 -9.34
N ALA A 122 36.58 -39.98 -9.98
CA ALA A 122 38.02 -40.30 -9.90
C ALA A 122 38.56 -40.19 -8.47
N MET A 123 38.09 -39.19 -7.70
CA MET A 123 38.43 -39.01 -6.29
C MET A 123 37.92 -40.16 -5.43
N LEU A 124 36.66 -40.58 -5.60
CA LEU A 124 36.07 -41.72 -4.89
C LEU A 124 36.76 -43.05 -5.24
N GLN A 125 37.34 -43.15 -6.44
CA GLN A 125 38.14 -44.30 -6.90
C GLN A 125 39.61 -44.24 -6.44
N GLY A 126 40.02 -43.20 -5.70
CA GLY A 126 41.41 -43.03 -5.24
C GLY A 126 42.42 -42.69 -6.34
N ARG A 127 41.96 -42.31 -7.54
CA ARG A 127 42.82 -41.94 -8.69
C ARG A 127 43.18 -40.46 -8.71
N TYR A 128 42.54 -39.67 -7.88
CA TYR A 128 42.69 -38.23 -7.80
C TYR A 128 42.51 -37.78 -6.35
N THR A 129 43.30 -36.81 -5.90
CA THR A 129 43.21 -36.22 -4.55
C THR A 129 43.26 -34.71 -4.69
N ASN A 130 42.34 -34.02 -4.01
CA ASN A 130 42.29 -32.57 -3.95
C ASN A 130 41.89 -32.13 -2.55
N ASP A 131 42.35 -30.94 -2.14
CA ASP A 131 42.02 -30.35 -0.84
C ASP A 131 40.56 -29.88 -0.78
N THR A 132 39.92 -29.71 -1.94
CA THR A 132 38.52 -29.27 -2.07
C THR A 132 37.71 -30.27 -2.89
N ASP A 133 36.48 -30.56 -2.46
CA ASP A 133 35.57 -31.42 -3.19
C ASP A 133 35.26 -30.85 -4.59
N PRO A 134 35.55 -31.58 -5.69
CA PRO A 134 35.31 -31.10 -7.05
C PRO A 134 33.86 -30.72 -7.32
N LEU A 135 32.88 -31.43 -6.74
CA LEU A 135 31.46 -31.09 -6.95
C LEU A 135 31.11 -29.72 -6.37
N GLY A 136 31.80 -29.29 -5.31
CA GLY A 136 31.60 -27.97 -4.71
C GLY A 136 31.96 -26.81 -5.65
N GLN A 137 32.69 -27.09 -6.74
CA GLN A 137 33.12 -26.10 -7.73
C GLN A 137 32.21 -26.04 -8.96
N SER A 138 31.26 -26.98 -9.10
CA SER A 138 30.28 -26.99 -10.19
C SER A 138 29.10 -26.06 -9.88
N LEU A 139 29.28 -24.75 -10.15
CA LEU A 139 28.32 -23.70 -9.78
C LEU A 139 27.33 -23.30 -10.90
N GLY A 140 27.44 -23.89 -12.09
CA GLY A 140 26.64 -23.50 -13.26
C GLY A 140 27.02 -22.11 -13.79
N ASP A 141 26.06 -21.43 -14.43
CA ASP A 141 26.32 -20.14 -15.11
C ASP A 141 26.61 -18.96 -14.17
N GLY A 142 26.32 -19.09 -12.87
CA GLY A 142 26.61 -18.12 -11.78
C GLY A 142 25.99 -16.72 -11.91
N ARG A 143 25.62 -16.31 -13.12
CA ARG A 143 25.32 -14.92 -13.49
C ARG A 143 24.09 -14.39 -12.80
N SER A 144 23.02 -15.17 -12.79
CA SER A 144 21.75 -14.80 -12.14
C SER A 144 21.89 -14.64 -10.62
N PRO A 145 22.43 -15.62 -9.87
CA PRO A 145 22.62 -15.47 -8.43
C PRO A 145 23.61 -14.37 -8.07
N GLU A 146 24.71 -14.20 -8.81
CA GLU A 146 25.67 -13.10 -8.59
C GLU A 146 25.07 -11.73 -8.86
N THR A 147 24.28 -11.59 -9.93
CA THR A 147 23.56 -10.35 -10.24
C THR A 147 22.62 -9.98 -9.10
N ALA A 148 21.85 -10.94 -8.57
CA ALA A 148 20.95 -10.72 -7.45
C ALA A 148 21.72 -10.35 -6.17
N TRP A 149 22.85 -11.03 -5.92
CA TRP A 149 23.73 -10.74 -4.80
C TRP A 149 24.31 -9.34 -4.86
N VAL A 150 24.85 -8.91 -6.01
CA VAL A 150 25.42 -7.57 -6.20
C VAL A 150 24.37 -6.49 -6.00
N LYS A 151 23.16 -6.67 -6.55
CA LYS A 151 22.05 -5.71 -6.34
C LYS A 151 21.71 -5.53 -4.86
N LYS A 152 21.73 -6.61 -4.08
CA LYS A 152 21.51 -6.56 -2.62
C LYS A 152 22.73 -5.99 -1.88
N ARG A 153 23.95 -6.35 -2.31
CA ARG A 153 25.22 -5.86 -1.74
C ARG A 153 25.35 -4.35 -1.88
N ILE A 154 25.00 -3.80 -3.04
CA ILE A 154 24.97 -2.35 -3.27
C ILE A 154 24.08 -1.67 -2.22
N GLN A 155 22.84 -2.14 -2.06
CA GLN A 155 21.93 -1.56 -1.09
C GLN A 155 22.42 -1.69 0.36
N TYR A 156 23.00 -2.85 0.69
CA TYR A 156 23.64 -3.05 1.98
C TYR A 156 24.77 -2.04 2.25
N LEU A 157 25.70 -1.87 1.31
CA LEU A 157 26.83 -0.95 1.43
C LEU A 157 26.38 0.52 1.49
N MET A 158 25.39 0.90 0.68
CA MET A 158 24.78 2.22 0.72
C MET A 158 24.20 2.52 2.11
N SER A 159 23.49 1.56 2.71
CA SER A 159 22.95 1.70 4.07
C SER A 159 24.05 1.80 5.14
N LYS A 160 25.08 0.95 5.04
CA LYS A 160 26.18 0.93 6.00
C LYS A 160 26.95 2.25 5.99
N TYR A 161 27.22 2.81 4.82
CA TYR A 161 28.07 3.99 4.70
C TYR A 161 27.27 5.29 4.50
N SER A 162 25.94 5.27 4.61
CA SER A 162 25.08 6.45 4.40
C SER A 162 25.38 7.14 3.06
N PHE A 163 25.24 6.38 1.97
CA PHE A 163 25.53 6.85 0.61
C PHE A 163 24.27 6.77 -0.27
N GLY A 164 24.17 7.66 -1.24
CA GLY A 164 23.06 7.75 -2.19
C GLY A 164 21.72 7.95 -1.47
N ASP A 165 20.80 7.00 -1.63
CA ASP A 165 19.44 7.03 -1.03
C ASP A 165 19.45 7.07 0.52
N TYR A 166 20.59 6.81 1.15
CA TYR A 166 20.81 6.85 2.60
C TYR A 166 21.53 8.12 3.08
N ASP A 167 21.84 9.05 2.18
CA ASP A 167 22.39 10.38 2.53
C ASP A 167 21.28 11.33 3.01
N ALA A 168 21.62 12.29 3.88
CA ALA A 168 20.66 13.25 4.43
C ALA A 168 19.95 14.09 3.36
N LYS A 169 20.64 14.44 2.27
CA LYS A 169 20.16 15.37 1.24
C LYS A 169 19.34 14.70 0.14
N THR A 170 19.37 13.38 0.05
CA THR A 170 18.63 12.63 -0.98
C THR A 170 17.16 12.51 -0.59
N ALA A 171 16.27 12.86 -1.52
CA ALA A 171 14.82 12.77 -1.34
C ALA A 171 14.18 11.52 -1.98
N GLU A 172 14.90 10.82 -2.86
CA GLU A 172 14.40 9.62 -3.55
C GLU A 172 14.08 8.49 -2.55
N GLY A 173 12.91 7.86 -2.72
CA GLY A 173 12.50 6.70 -1.91
C GLY A 173 12.45 6.99 -0.41
N ALA A 174 12.01 8.17 0.02
CA ALA A 174 11.97 8.57 1.42
C ALA A 174 10.55 8.82 1.94
N VAL A 175 10.34 8.61 3.23
CA VAL A 175 9.18 9.15 3.96
C VAL A 175 9.62 10.43 4.63
N THR A 176 8.96 11.56 4.35
CA THR A 176 9.41 12.88 4.82
C THR A 176 8.30 13.63 5.55
N VAL A 177 8.65 14.20 6.70
CA VAL A 177 7.77 15.04 7.52
C VAL A 177 8.54 16.20 8.12
N ARG A 178 7.81 17.21 8.60
CA ARG A 178 8.36 18.20 9.54
C ARG A 178 7.92 17.85 10.95
N ILE A 179 8.89 17.76 11.85
CA ILE A 179 8.63 17.55 13.27
C ILE A 179 8.58 18.91 13.93
N SER A 180 7.57 19.13 14.76
CA SER A 180 7.52 20.30 15.64
C SER A 180 8.10 19.95 17.00
N ALA A 181 8.71 20.94 17.64
CA ALA A 181 9.39 20.85 18.93
C ALA A 181 8.58 20.35 20.13
N GLN A 182 7.28 20.13 20.00
CA GLN A 182 6.47 19.56 21.06
C GLN A 182 6.63 18.05 21.06
N ALA A 183 7.83 17.58 21.38
CA ALA A 183 7.95 16.26 21.97
C ALA A 183 7.00 16.23 23.19
N ASP A 184 6.35 15.09 23.40
CA ASP A 184 5.49 14.84 24.56
C ASP A 184 6.11 15.45 25.82
N ALA A 185 5.31 16.11 26.67
CA ALA A 185 5.74 17.00 27.76
C ALA A 185 6.63 16.36 28.85
N THR A 186 7.11 15.14 28.64
CA THR A 186 7.94 14.33 29.53
C THR A 186 9.22 13.76 28.88
N THR A 187 9.35 13.72 27.54
CA THR A 187 10.59 13.24 26.87
C THR A 187 10.85 13.96 25.55
N ASN A 188 11.97 14.68 25.44
CA ASN A 188 12.46 15.32 24.21
C ASN A 188 12.99 14.32 23.17
N SER A 189 12.30 13.20 22.92
CA SER A 189 12.73 12.22 21.94
C SER A 189 11.58 11.47 21.27
N ILE A 190 11.83 11.00 20.05
CA ILE A 190 10.96 10.06 19.32
C ILE A 190 11.76 8.78 19.07
N THR A 191 11.15 7.62 19.35
CA THR A 191 11.73 6.32 19.03
C THR A 191 11.05 5.73 17.81
N LEU A 192 11.71 5.80 16.66
CA LEU A 192 11.21 5.25 15.40
C LEU A 192 11.46 3.75 15.33
N ARG A 193 10.47 2.99 14.84
CA ARG A 193 10.50 1.52 14.76
C ARG A 193 10.42 1.06 13.30
N LEU A 194 11.57 0.95 12.66
CA LEU A 194 11.65 0.64 11.23
C LEU A 194 11.87 -0.86 11.01
N THR A 195 11.12 -1.47 10.10
CA THR A 195 11.26 -2.89 9.75
C THR A 195 11.78 -3.03 8.32
N PRO A 196 13.03 -3.46 8.09
CA PRO A 196 13.59 -3.55 6.75
C PRO A 196 13.14 -4.82 6.02
N ALA A 197 13.03 -4.73 4.68
CA ALA A 197 12.65 -5.84 3.80
C ALA A 197 13.81 -6.80 3.49
N MET A 198 15.03 -6.42 3.84
CA MET A 198 16.25 -7.20 3.70
C MET A 198 17.19 -6.84 4.85
N LYS A 199 18.18 -7.68 5.18
CA LYS A 199 19.20 -7.31 6.18
C LYS A 199 19.98 -6.09 5.69
N LEU A 200 19.97 -4.99 6.45
CA LEU A 200 20.65 -3.72 6.17
C LEU A 200 20.71 -2.85 7.45
N TYR A 201 21.17 -1.60 7.32
CA TYR A 201 21.12 -0.60 8.39
C TYR A 201 19.98 0.41 8.14
N PRO A 202 18.82 0.30 8.80
CA PRO A 202 17.77 1.30 8.67
C PRO A 202 18.31 2.68 9.03
N THR A 203 17.95 3.69 8.26
CA THR A 203 18.58 5.01 8.37
C THR A 203 17.51 6.08 8.28
N ILE A 204 17.68 7.12 9.08
CA ILE A 204 16.91 8.35 8.97
C ILE A 204 17.87 9.53 8.78
N ALA A 205 17.32 10.67 8.38
CA ALA A 205 17.97 11.95 8.57
C ALA A 205 17.05 12.90 9.32
N TYR A 206 17.63 13.63 10.27
CA TYR A 206 16.99 14.71 11.00
C TYR A 206 17.76 16.01 10.72
N GLY A 207 17.14 16.91 9.96
CA GLY A 207 17.84 18.04 9.35
C GLY A 207 18.97 17.57 8.42
N THR A 208 20.22 17.92 8.75
CA THR A 208 21.41 17.51 8.00
C THR A 208 22.13 16.29 8.60
N THR A 209 21.67 15.83 9.76
CA THR A 209 22.30 14.74 10.51
C THR A 209 21.71 13.40 10.07
N VAL A 210 22.57 12.48 9.61
CA VAL A 210 22.18 11.10 9.36
C VAL A 210 22.28 10.30 10.65
N MET A 211 21.21 9.58 10.99
CA MET A 211 21.20 8.64 12.12
C MET A 211 20.97 7.24 11.57
N ARG A 212 22.01 6.42 11.68
CA ARG A 212 22.01 5.03 11.23
C ARG A 212 21.65 4.14 12.41
N GLY A 213 20.62 3.33 12.25
CA GLY A 213 20.23 2.31 13.22
C GLY A 213 21.23 1.15 13.27
N ALA A 214 20.91 0.15 14.10
CA ALA A 214 21.68 -1.08 14.17
C ALA A 214 21.59 -1.89 12.86
N ARG A 215 22.51 -2.84 12.69
CA ARG A 215 22.42 -3.84 11.62
C ARG A 215 21.24 -4.76 11.92
N THR A 216 20.21 -4.74 11.09
CA THR A 216 18.94 -5.40 11.41
C THR A 216 18.58 -6.44 10.35
N GLU A 217 18.17 -7.62 10.81
CA GLU A 217 17.67 -8.70 9.95
C GLU A 217 16.37 -8.31 9.23
N ALA A 218 16.13 -8.92 8.07
CA ALA A 218 14.89 -8.73 7.33
C ALA A 218 13.67 -9.07 8.20
N GLY A 219 12.67 -8.20 8.24
CA GLY A 219 11.45 -8.40 9.01
C GLY A 219 11.59 -8.21 10.53
N LYS A 220 12.77 -7.85 11.04
CA LYS A 220 12.97 -7.51 12.45
C LYS A 220 12.93 -5.99 12.64
N VAL A 221 12.46 -5.55 13.82
CA VAL A 221 12.36 -4.12 14.13
C VAL A 221 13.73 -3.56 14.49
N CYS A 222 14.08 -2.42 13.91
CA CYS A 222 15.17 -1.55 14.33
C CYS A 222 14.60 -0.34 15.05
N GLU A 223 15.07 -0.08 16.27
CA GLU A 223 14.75 1.14 16.99
C GLU A 223 15.81 2.21 16.71
N ILE A 224 15.37 3.42 16.39
CA ILE A 224 16.23 4.60 16.24
C ILE A 224 15.63 5.70 17.12
N VAL A 225 16.38 6.11 18.14
CA VAL A 225 15.99 7.20 19.04
C VAL A 225 16.49 8.51 18.45
N VAL A 226 15.59 9.47 18.27
CA VAL A 226 15.86 10.82 17.80
C VAL A 226 15.62 11.78 18.95
N GLU A 227 16.67 12.45 19.41
CA GLU A 227 16.53 13.53 20.38
C GLU A 227 16.07 14.81 19.67
N ILE A 228 14.93 15.34 20.10
CA ILE A 228 14.34 16.58 19.58
C ILE A 228 14.84 17.72 20.46
N ASN A 229 15.86 18.43 19.98
CA ASN A 229 16.46 19.55 20.70
C ASN A 229 15.81 20.89 20.32
N GLY A 230 15.13 21.53 21.26
CA GLY A 230 14.64 22.92 21.15
C GLY A 230 13.42 23.13 20.23
N THR A 231 13.11 24.39 19.92
CA THR A 231 11.95 24.84 19.10
C THR A 231 12.09 24.56 17.59
N SER A 232 12.70 23.44 17.20
CA SER A 232 13.16 23.24 15.83
C SER A 232 12.09 22.67 14.89
N ASP A 233 11.73 23.42 13.85
CA ASP A 233 11.06 22.95 12.62
C ASP A 233 12.10 22.25 11.72
N GLN A 234 12.43 21.00 12.05
CA GLN A 234 13.38 20.21 11.26
C GLN A 234 12.66 19.11 10.50
N GLN A 235 13.13 18.87 9.27
CA GLN A 235 12.67 17.77 8.46
C GLN A 235 13.22 16.46 9.03
N LEU A 236 12.32 15.53 9.35
CA LEU A 236 12.66 14.12 9.54
C LEU A 236 12.39 13.40 8.22
N SER A 237 13.35 12.59 7.81
CA SER A 237 13.18 11.71 6.66
C SER A 237 13.64 10.29 6.97
N VAL A 238 12.78 9.31 6.76
CA VAL A 238 13.15 7.90 6.72
C VAL A 238 13.75 7.61 5.36
N LYS A 239 14.99 7.15 5.33
CA LYS A 239 15.76 6.97 4.09
C LYS A 239 15.56 5.58 3.51
N SER A 240 15.53 5.50 2.17
CA SER A 240 15.40 4.24 1.42
C SER A 240 14.20 3.39 1.87
N ALA A 241 13.05 4.02 2.07
CA ALA A 241 11.78 3.41 2.46
C ALA A 241 11.26 2.38 1.44
N ASP A 242 11.75 2.41 0.20
CA ASP A 242 11.59 1.33 -0.78
C ASP A 242 12.08 -0.03 -0.26
N TYR A 243 13.01 -0.05 0.69
CA TYR A 243 13.57 -1.25 1.32
C TYR A 243 13.06 -1.48 2.74
N LEU A 244 11.96 -0.84 3.13
CA LEU A 244 11.24 -1.08 4.38
C LEU A 244 9.92 -1.80 4.11
N LEU A 245 9.51 -2.65 5.06
CA LEU A 245 8.19 -3.28 5.10
C LEU A 245 7.21 -2.45 5.94
N ASP A 246 7.70 -1.75 6.96
CA ASP A 246 6.92 -0.98 7.92
C ASP A 246 7.78 0.14 8.54
N ILE A 247 7.15 1.28 8.84
CA ILE A 247 7.75 2.42 9.54
C ILE A 247 7.35 2.48 11.03
N GLY A 248 6.48 1.58 11.48
CA GLY A 248 5.99 1.50 12.85
C GLY A 248 4.66 2.25 13.04
N ASP A 249 4.27 2.42 14.29
CA ASP A 249 3.08 3.19 14.68
C ASP A 249 3.50 4.63 15.00
N TRP A 250 2.99 5.57 14.21
CA TRP A 250 3.30 7.00 14.32
C TRP A 250 2.16 7.81 14.95
N SER A 251 1.09 7.15 15.41
CA SER A 251 -0.09 7.84 15.95
C SER A 251 0.23 8.73 17.13
N SER A 252 1.18 8.33 17.98
CA SER A 252 1.58 9.07 19.18
C SER A 252 2.63 10.15 18.92
N TYR A 253 3.14 10.29 17.69
CA TYR A 253 4.18 11.28 17.39
C TYR A 253 3.57 12.65 17.07
N VAL A 254 4.15 13.71 17.61
CA VAL A 254 3.74 15.10 17.33
C VAL A 254 4.40 15.57 16.05
N ILE A 255 3.78 15.20 14.93
CA ILE A 255 4.22 15.53 13.57
C ILE A 255 3.16 16.43 12.94
N ASN A 256 3.58 17.55 12.34
CA ASN A 256 2.67 18.56 11.82
C ASN A 256 2.95 18.87 10.34
N GLY A 257 1.98 19.45 9.65
CA GLY A 257 2.11 19.88 8.26
C GLY A 257 1.94 18.75 7.25
N ALA A 258 2.70 18.75 6.17
CA ALA A 258 2.56 17.76 5.10
C ALA A 258 3.42 16.51 5.37
N LEU A 259 2.83 15.34 5.19
CA LEU A 259 3.53 14.05 5.18
C LEU A 259 3.55 13.48 3.76
N SER A 260 4.76 13.18 3.27
CA SER A 260 4.95 12.45 2.02
C SER A 260 5.53 11.07 2.31
N VAL A 261 4.85 10.03 1.83
CA VAL A 261 5.28 8.63 1.99
C VAL A 261 5.63 8.08 0.62
N ILE A 262 6.93 7.85 0.38
CA ILE A 262 7.41 7.20 -0.83
C ILE A 262 8.10 5.88 -0.47
N GLY A 263 7.49 4.75 -0.81
CA GLY A 263 8.03 3.45 -0.41
C GLY A 263 7.35 2.26 -1.07
N ARG A 264 8.06 1.62 -2.00
CA ARG A 264 7.57 0.50 -2.82
C ARG A 264 7.14 -0.74 -2.04
N ARG A 265 7.83 -1.06 -0.95
CA ARG A 265 7.65 -2.32 -0.20
C ARG A 265 6.89 -2.16 1.12
N LEU A 266 6.51 -0.92 1.47
CA LEU A 266 5.70 -0.66 2.65
C LEU A 266 4.37 -1.40 2.52
N ARG A 267 4.00 -2.14 3.56
CA ARG A 267 2.73 -2.89 3.63
C ARG A 267 1.70 -2.21 4.50
N ARG A 268 2.14 -1.47 5.51
CA ARG A 268 1.27 -0.81 6.47
C ARG A 268 1.70 0.63 6.69
N LEU A 269 0.73 1.52 6.79
CA LEU A 269 0.90 2.90 7.19
C LEU A 269 -0.02 3.19 8.39
N LYS A 270 0.54 3.17 9.60
CA LYS A 270 -0.18 3.35 10.87
C LYS A 270 0.11 4.75 11.42
N LEU A 271 -0.75 5.70 11.09
CA LEU A 271 -0.63 7.11 11.47
C LEU A 271 -1.73 7.54 12.45
N GLY A 272 -2.90 6.93 12.40
CA GLY A 272 -4.01 7.17 13.32
C GLY A 272 -4.23 6.01 14.28
N ASP A 273 -5.20 6.14 15.17
CA ASP A 273 -5.66 5.06 16.05
C ASP A 273 -7.15 5.15 16.31
N GLY A 274 -7.79 4.02 16.65
CA GLY A 274 -9.20 4.00 17.03
C GLY A 274 -9.46 4.73 18.35
N ASP A 275 -8.49 4.74 19.26
CA ASP A 275 -8.51 5.58 20.46
C ASP A 275 -7.90 6.94 20.15
N GLY A 276 -8.75 7.93 19.89
CA GLY A 276 -8.32 9.30 19.56
C GLY A 276 -7.41 9.95 20.61
N ARG A 277 -7.40 9.47 21.86
CA ARG A 277 -6.49 9.98 22.91
C ARG A 277 -5.02 9.62 22.67
N LYS A 278 -4.77 8.59 21.86
CA LYS A 278 -3.41 8.18 21.45
C LYS A 278 -2.90 8.96 20.24
N VAL A 279 -3.79 9.63 19.51
CA VAL A 279 -3.45 10.33 18.27
C VAL A 279 -2.95 11.73 18.61
N LYS A 280 -1.65 11.93 18.46
CA LYS A 280 -0.96 13.23 18.63
C LYS A 280 -0.45 13.80 17.30
N ILE A 281 -0.48 13.02 16.23
CA ILE A 281 -0.12 13.48 14.89
C ILE A 281 -1.15 14.51 14.40
N LEU A 282 -0.66 15.59 13.76
CA LEU A 282 -1.48 16.71 13.30
C LEU A 282 -1.15 17.07 11.84
N ILE A 283 -0.89 16.08 10.99
CA ILE A 283 -0.65 16.32 9.56
C ILE A 283 -1.89 16.92 8.88
N SER A 284 -1.69 17.89 8.00
CA SER A 284 -2.76 18.53 7.23
C SER A 284 -2.98 17.90 5.86
N SER A 285 -1.99 17.15 5.36
CA SER A 285 -2.05 16.43 4.08
C SER A 285 -1.17 15.19 4.10
N LEU A 286 -1.59 14.18 3.34
CA LEU A 286 -0.86 12.93 3.13
C LEU A 286 -0.70 12.70 1.63
N THR A 287 0.54 12.67 1.15
CA THR A 287 0.87 12.32 -0.24
C THR A 287 1.48 10.93 -0.27
N LEU A 288 0.96 10.06 -1.14
CA LEU A 288 1.47 8.70 -1.35
C LEU A 288 2.17 8.62 -2.71
N GLY A 289 3.44 8.21 -2.73
CA GLY A 289 4.21 8.01 -3.95
C GLY A 289 4.78 6.60 -4.04
N ASN A 290 4.62 5.91 -5.17
CA ASN A 290 5.16 4.56 -5.38
C ASN A 290 4.80 3.55 -4.26
N THR A 291 3.64 3.68 -3.61
CA THR A 291 3.25 2.86 -2.45
C THR A 291 2.51 1.57 -2.85
N VAL A 292 2.86 0.98 -3.99
CA VAL A 292 2.13 -0.10 -4.67
C VAL A 292 1.96 -1.40 -3.85
N SER A 293 2.71 -1.57 -2.76
CA SER A 293 2.60 -2.73 -1.86
C SER A 293 1.78 -2.47 -0.60
N LEU A 294 1.23 -1.26 -0.39
CA LEU A 294 0.41 -0.97 0.79
C LEU A 294 -0.85 -1.86 0.80
N GLU A 295 -1.09 -2.47 1.95
CA GLU A 295 -2.23 -3.33 2.25
C GLU A 295 -3.15 -2.68 3.31
N GLU A 296 -2.62 -1.79 4.16
CA GLU A 296 -3.36 -1.11 5.22
C GLU A 296 -2.92 0.35 5.37
N ILE A 297 -3.89 1.25 5.46
CA ILE A 297 -3.72 2.65 5.84
C ILE A 297 -4.67 2.95 7.00
N ASP A 298 -4.11 3.38 8.14
CA ASP A 298 -4.87 3.83 9.31
C ASP A 298 -4.52 5.30 9.60
N VAL A 299 -5.48 6.18 9.40
CA VAL A 299 -5.43 7.64 9.61
C VAL A 299 -6.59 8.11 10.50
N ARG A 300 -7.17 7.20 11.28
CA ARG A 300 -8.28 7.53 12.18
C ARG A 300 -7.92 8.59 13.20
N ASN A 301 -8.89 9.44 13.53
CA ASN A 301 -8.80 10.51 14.51
C ASN A 301 -7.70 11.57 14.25
N ILE A 302 -7.12 11.63 13.05
CA ILE A 302 -6.25 12.75 12.65
C ILE A 302 -7.14 13.91 12.18
N LEU A 303 -7.62 14.71 13.14
CA LEU A 303 -8.62 15.76 12.89
C LEU A 303 -8.16 16.80 11.85
N THR A 304 -6.86 17.08 11.77
CA THR A 304 -6.29 18.06 10.84
C THR A 304 -6.11 17.53 9.43
N LEU A 305 -6.20 16.21 9.21
CA LEU A 305 -6.06 15.61 7.88
C LEU A 305 -7.36 15.81 7.10
N ALA A 306 -7.33 16.73 6.13
CA ALA A 306 -8.48 17.13 5.33
C ALA A 306 -8.20 17.01 3.83
N GLY A 307 -9.24 17.26 3.02
CA GLY A 307 -9.15 17.19 1.56
C GLY A 307 -9.22 15.76 1.04
N SER A 308 -8.48 15.47 -0.02
CA SER A 308 -8.53 14.20 -0.73
C SER A 308 -7.28 13.33 -0.51
N LEU A 309 -7.46 12.01 -0.49
CA LEU A 309 -6.37 11.05 -0.53
C LEU A 309 -6.48 10.17 -1.78
N ASP A 310 -5.45 10.23 -2.63
CA ASP A 310 -5.35 9.41 -3.85
C ASP A 310 -4.64 8.08 -3.57
N MET A 311 -5.38 6.99 -3.76
CA MET A 311 -4.92 5.60 -3.61
C MET A 311 -5.22 4.77 -4.88
N ARG A 312 -5.40 5.42 -6.05
CA ARG A 312 -5.75 4.75 -7.31
C ARG A 312 -4.65 3.79 -7.80
N SER A 313 -3.41 3.98 -7.35
CA SER A 313 -2.28 3.08 -7.65
C SER A 313 -2.13 1.91 -6.65
N ASN A 314 -2.96 1.85 -5.61
CA ASN A 314 -2.82 0.90 -4.50
C ASN A 314 -3.74 -0.32 -4.67
N TYR A 315 -3.54 -1.11 -5.74
CA TYR A 315 -4.33 -2.32 -6.03
C TYR A 315 -4.30 -3.39 -4.94
N ARG A 316 -3.30 -3.36 -4.06
CA ARG A 316 -3.15 -4.30 -2.93
C ARG A 316 -3.79 -3.81 -1.62
N LEU A 317 -4.31 -2.59 -1.59
CA LEU A 317 -4.92 -2.01 -0.39
C LEU A 317 -6.14 -2.85 0.00
N ARG A 318 -6.15 -3.35 1.23
CA ARG A 318 -7.23 -4.17 1.80
C ARG A 318 -8.04 -3.39 2.82
N ARG A 319 -7.39 -2.54 3.62
CA ARG A 319 -8.04 -1.78 4.70
C ARG A 319 -7.70 -0.30 4.63
N PHE A 320 -8.73 0.54 4.56
CA PHE A 320 -8.63 1.98 4.68
C PHE A 320 -9.44 2.45 5.88
N LEU A 321 -8.77 2.94 6.91
CA LEU A 321 -9.37 3.38 8.16
C LEU A 321 -9.16 4.88 8.35
N ALA A 322 -10.22 5.66 8.19
CA ALA A 322 -10.16 7.12 8.27
C ALA A 322 -11.23 7.75 9.15
N GLY A 323 -12.05 6.96 9.86
CA GLY A 323 -13.02 7.45 10.84
C GLY A 323 -12.42 8.46 11.83
N GLY A 324 -13.11 9.58 12.04
CA GLY A 324 -12.66 10.67 12.90
C GLY A 324 -11.57 11.59 12.31
N SER A 325 -11.11 11.37 11.07
CA SER A 325 -10.35 12.38 10.31
C SER A 325 -11.30 13.41 9.65
N SER A 326 -10.74 14.35 8.90
CA SER A 326 -11.50 15.38 8.15
C SER A 326 -11.40 15.20 6.63
N LEU A 327 -11.02 14.01 6.14
CA LEU A 327 -10.94 13.72 4.70
C LEU A 327 -12.33 13.82 4.06
N THR A 328 -12.42 14.59 2.99
CA THR A 328 -13.65 14.78 2.20
C THR A 328 -13.74 13.75 1.08
N GLU A 329 -12.61 13.24 0.59
CA GLU A 329 -12.56 12.29 -0.52
C GLU A 329 -11.48 11.21 -0.29
N ALA A 330 -11.77 9.99 -0.72
CA ALA A 330 -10.80 8.89 -0.81
C ALA A 330 -10.97 8.19 -2.16
N HIS A 331 -9.92 8.19 -2.96
CA HIS A 331 -9.94 7.64 -4.33
C HIS A 331 -9.23 6.30 -4.37
N PHE A 332 -9.94 5.22 -4.67
CA PHE A 332 -9.41 3.86 -4.64
C PHE A 332 -9.02 3.33 -6.03
N ALA A 333 -8.18 2.31 -6.06
CA ALA A 333 -7.85 1.59 -7.28
C ALA A 333 -9.08 0.87 -7.84
N ASP A 334 -9.38 1.10 -9.12
CA ASP A 334 -10.42 0.39 -9.85
C ASP A 334 -10.03 -1.10 -10.00
N GLY A 335 -10.87 -2.01 -9.48
CA GLY A 335 -10.54 -3.44 -9.44
C GLY A 335 -9.55 -3.83 -8.33
N GLY A 336 -9.37 -2.98 -7.31
CA GLY A 336 -8.47 -3.22 -6.19
C GLY A 336 -8.93 -4.32 -5.21
N ALA A 337 -8.03 -4.71 -4.31
CA ALA A 337 -8.28 -5.76 -3.30
C ALA A 337 -8.96 -5.26 -2.01
N LEU A 338 -9.71 -4.16 -2.08
CA LEU A 338 -10.27 -3.47 -0.92
C LEU A 338 -11.33 -4.33 -0.21
N GLU A 339 -11.19 -4.48 1.10
CA GLU A 339 -12.00 -5.37 1.95
C GLU A 339 -12.68 -4.62 3.11
N GLU A 340 -12.12 -3.49 3.55
CA GLU A 340 -12.69 -2.65 4.61
C GLU A 340 -12.42 -1.16 4.33
N VAL A 341 -13.46 -0.36 4.51
CA VAL A 341 -13.46 1.10 4.38
C VAL A 341 -14.20 1.70 5.57
N ASP A 342 -13.54 2.60 6.28
CA ASP A 342 -14.10 3.39 7.38
C ASP A 342 -13.98 4.88 7.05
N TYR A 343 -15.05 5.46 6.50
CA TYR A 343 -15.06 6.86 6.09
C TYR A 343 -15.24 7.80 7.30
N PRO A 344 -14.55 8.95 7.35
CA PRO A 344 -14.84 10.00 8.32
C PRO A 344 -16.17 10.69 8.02
N ALA A 345 -16.76 11.32 9.05
CA ALA A 345 -18.00 12.09 8.91
C ALA A 345 -17.91 13.21 7.86
N ALA A 346 -16.72 13.78 7.63
CA ALA A 346 -16.49 14.85 6.65
C ALA A 346 -16.54 14.39 5.18
N THR A 347 -16.56 13.07 4.91
CA THR A 347 -16.60 12.56 3.53
C THR A 347 -17.85 13.02 2.80
N SER A 348 -17.66 13.65 1.64
CA SER A 348 -18.74 14.11 0.77
C SER A 348 -18.77 13.38 -0.58
N TYR A 349 -17.73 12.59 -0.89
CA TYR A 349 -17.57 11.85 -2.14
C TYR A 349 -17.31 10.38 -1.87
N ILE A 350 -18.19 9.51 -2.35
CA ILE A 350 -18.03 8.05 -2.32
C ILE A 350 -17.89 7.57 -3.77
N GLU A 351 -16.71 7.07 -4.13
CA GLU A 351 -16.46 6.37 -5.41
C GLU A 351 -15.88 4.99 -5.14
N LEU A 352 -16.61 3.95 -5.57
CA LEU A 352 -16.25 2.54 -5.40
C LEU A 352 -16.46 1.79 -6.72
N LYS A 353 -15.37 1.36 -7.35
CA LYS A 353 -15.39 0.75 -8.70
C LYS A 353 -14.72 -0.62 -8.71
N ASN A 354 -15.47 -1.62 -9.16
CA ASN A 354 -15.03 -3.00 -9.35
C ASN A 354 -14.42 -3.65 -8.10
N LEU A 355 -14.93 -3.34 -6.90
CA LEU A 355 -14.39 -3.81 -5.62
C LEU A 355 -15.11 -5.09 -5.14
N GLY A 356 -14.85 -6.21 -5.81
CA GLY A 356 -15.54 -7.48 -5.56
C GLY A 356 -15.35 -8.11 -4.17
N ARG A 357 -14.44 -7.59 -3.33
CA ARG A 357 -14.22 -8.08 -1.96
C ARG A 357 -14.83 -7.21 -0.86
N LEU A 358 -15.32 -6.03 -1.22
CA LEU A 358 -15.93 -5.10 -0.28
C LEU A 358 -17.40 -5.48 -0.05
N THR A 359 -17.84 -5.48 1.22
CA THR A 359 -19.21 -5.83 1.61
C THR A 359 -19.81 -4.76 2.50
N ASN A 360 -21.15 -4.68 2.59
CA ASN A 360 -21.84 -3.64 3.38
C ASN A 360 -21.35 -3.58 4.83
N GLY A 361 -21.17 -4.74 5.49
CA GLY A 361 -20.71 -4.80 6.88
C GLY A 361 -19.26 -4.30 7.10
N ARG A 362 -18.52 -4.06 6.02
CA ARG A 362 -17.14 -3.54 6.05
C ARG A 362 -16.97 -2.23 5.29
N CYS A 363 -18.05 -1.63 4.81
CA CYS A 363 -18.04 -0.31 4.17
C CYS A 363 -18.85 0.65 5.04
N LYS A 364 -18.20 1.27 6.02
CA LYS A 364 -18.86 2.14 7.00
C LYS A 364 -19.06 3.52 6.40
N THR A 365 -20.31 3.85 6.07
CA THR A 365 -20.73 5.13 5.49
C THR A 365 -21.72 5.88 6.37
N GLU A 366 -22.10 5.31 7.52
CA GLU A 366 -23.13 5.86 8.40
C GLU A 366 -22.75 7.24 8.93
N ALA A 367 -21.49 7.43 9.30
CA ALA A 367 -20.99 8.70 9.82
C ALA A 367 -20.99 9.82 8.77
N CYS A 368 -20.73 9.48 7.50
CA CYS A 368 -20.66 10.46 6.41
C CYS A 368 -22.00 10.66 5.69
N ALA A 369 -22.98 9.76 5.87
CA ALA A 369 -24.27 9.79 5.17
C ALA A 369 -24.96 11.16 5.13
N PRO A 370 -24.98 11.97 6.23
CA PRO A 370 -25.57 13.32 6.19
C PRO A 370 -24.84 14.33 5.26
N ASN A 371 -23.58 14.06 4.91
CA ASN A 371 -22.70 14.97 4.16
C ASN A 371 -22.40 14.49 2.73
N VAL A 372 -22.79 13.27 2.36
CA VAL A 372 -22.52 12.72 1.03
C VAL A 372 -23.24 13.55 -0.03
N MET A 373 -22.45 14.12 -0.93
CA MET A 373 -22.89 14.94 -2.06
C MET A 373 -22.83 14.17 -3.38
N SER A 374 -21.86 13.26 -3.51
CA SER A 374 -21.67 12.43 -4.70
C SER A 374 -21.54 10.96 -4.31
N TYR A 375 -22.33 10.10 -4.95
CA TYR A 375 -22.36 8.66 -4.73
C TYR A 375 -22.21 7.91 -6.06
N PHE A 376 -21.03 7.32 -6.28
CA PHE A 376 -20.68 6.54 -7.46
C PHE A 376 -20.23 5.13 -7.05
N VAL A 377 -21.09 4.14 -7.26
CA VAL A 377 -20.76 2.72 -7.06
C VAL A 377 -21.01 1.91 -8.34
N SER A 378 -20.01 1.17 -8.79
CA SER A 378 -20.11 0.36 -10.01
C SER A 378 -19.33 -0.95 -9.87
N GLY A 379 -19.97 -2.08 -10.22
CA GLY A 379 -19.30 -3.39 -10.28
C GLY A 379 -18.85 -3.94 -8.92
N CYS A 380 -19.56 -3.60 -7.84
CA CYS A 380 -19.26 -4.04 -6.48
C CYS A 380 -20.29 -5.09 -6.03
N ASP A 381 -20.17 -6.33 -6.50
CA ASP A 381 -21.18 -7.40 -6.29
C ASP A 381 -21.45 -7.74 -4.82
N GLY A 382 -20.45 -7.55 -3.95
CA GLY A 382 -20.57 -7.76 -2.50
C GLY A 382 -21.27 -6.61 -1.77
N LEU A 383 -21.48 -5.48 -2.44
CA LEU A 383 -22.20 -4.32 -1.93
C LEU A 383 -23.66 -4.35 -2.37
N GLN A 384 -24.51 -3.81 -1.51
CA GLN A 384 -25.89 -3.44 -1.80
C GLN A 384 -25.95 -1.90 -1.98
N PRO A 385 -25.52 -1.36 -3.14
CA PRO A 385 -25.43 0.08 -3.35
C PRO A 385 -26.77 0.81 -3.29
N ILE A 386 -27.89 0.22 -3.71
CA ILE A 386 -29.22 0.82 -3.59
C ILE A 386 -29.63 0.92 -2.14
N LYS A 387 -29.39 -0.11 -1.33
CA LYS A 387 -29.62 -0.05 0.12
C LYS A 387 -28.77 1.04 0.80
N MET A 388 -27.51 1.18 0.41
CA MET A 388 -26.62 2.23 0.94
C MET A 388 -27.10 3.62 0.52
N LEU A 389 -27.47 3.80 -0.75
CA LEU A 389 -28.04 5.04 -1.28
C LEU A 389 -29.30 5.44 -0.52
N ALA A 390 -30.23 4.51 -0.27
CA ALA A 390 -31.43 4.77 0.52
C ALA A 390 -31.08 5.23 1.94
N GLY A 391 -30.08 4.62 2.59
CA GLY A 391 -29.59 5.06 3.90
C GLY A 391 -28.99 6.47 3.89
N ILE A 392 -28.33 6.87 2.81
CA ILE A 392 -27.84 8.24 2.63
C ILE A 392 -29.01 9.22 2.47
N MET A 393 -30.00 8.88 1.65
CA MET A 393 -31.20 9.69 1.47
C MET A 393 -31.96 9.86 2.80
N ASP A 394 -32.07 8.80 3.60
CA ASP A 394 -32.71 8.84 4.92
C ASP A 394 -31.95 9.74 5.90
N ALA A 395 -30.62 9.69 5.92
CA ALA A 395 -29.80 10.54 6.78
C ALA A 395 -29.89 12.03 6.41
N GLN A 396 -30.39 12.34 5.21
CA GLN A 396 -30.57 13.69 4.69
C GLN A 396 -32.06 14.12 4.63
N ASP A 397 -32.97 13.27 5.10
CA ASP A 397 -34.40 13.55 5.11
C ASP A 397 -34.71 14.67 6.13
N GLY A 398 -35.02 15.86 5.62
CA GLY A 398 -35.17 17.09 6.41
C GLY A 398 -34.13 18.17 6.11
N GLN A 399 -33.12 17.88 5.30
CA GLN A 399 -32.23 18.90 4.77
C GLN A 399 -32.90 19.66 3.61
N SER A 400 -32.75 20.99 3.57
CA SER A 400 -33.25 21.84 2.48
C SER A 400 -32.24 22.95 2.17
N PRO A 401 -31.49 22.86 1.05
CA PRO A 401 -31.42 21.71 0.14
C PRO A 401 -30.71 20.51 0.81
N HIS A 402 -30.99 19.30 0.34
CA HIS A 402 -30.21 18.10 0.70
C HIS A 402 -28.80 18.15 0.09
N ALA A 403 -27.87 17.39 0.67
CA ALA A 403 -26.48 17.37 0.24
C ALA A 403 -26.26 16.53 -1.03
N LEU A 404 -26.94 15.38 -1.16
CA LEU A 404 -26.76 14.38 -2.21
C LEU A 404 -27.24 14.90 -3.57
N ARG A 405 -26.33 15.24 -4.47
CA ARG A 405 -26.67 15.79 -5.79
C ARG A 405 -26.36 14.88 -6.95
N TYR A 406 -25.32 14.05 -6.84
CA TYR A 406 -24.84 13.25 -7.97
C TYR A 406 -24.86 11.76 -7.63
N VAL A 407 -25.49 10.96 -8.48
CA VAL A 407 -25.71 9.54 -8.21
C VAL A 407 -25.45 8.69 -9.46
N ARG A 408 -24.66 7.64 -9.27
CA ARG A 408 -24.47 6.54 -10.23
C ARG A 408 -24.33 5.21 -9.50
N CYS A 409 -25.23 4.28 -9.79
CA CYS A 409 -25.23 2.91 -9.29
C CYS A 409 -25.33 1.95 -10.48
N VAL A 410 -24.30 1.12 -10.71
CA VAL A 410 -24.24 0.22 -11.87
C VAL A 410 -23.82 -1.19 -11.46
N GLY A 411 -24.48 -2.21 -12.01
CA GLY A 411 -24.11 -3.61 -11.86
C GLY A 411 -24.59 -4.26 -10.55
N PHE A 412 -25.63 -3.70 -9.92
CA PHE A 412 -26.19 -4.26 -8.69
C PHE A 412 -27.30 -5.29 -8.96
N ASN A 413 -27.47 -6.23 -8.04
CA ASN A 413 -28.60 -7.16 -7.99
C ASN A 413 -29.04 -7.32 -6.53
N GLU A 414 -30.07 -6.57 -6.13
CA GLU A 414 -30.49 -6.47 -4.74
C GLU A 414 -31.87 -7.05 -4.53
N THR A 415 -32.11 -7.60 -3.34
CA THR A 415 -33.42 -8.08 -2.91
C THR A 415 -33.88 -7.28 -1.70
N PHE A 416 -35.07 -6.69 -1.77
CA PHE A 416 -35.69 -5.98 -0.66
C PHE A 416 -36.95 -6.71 -0.21
N THR A 417 -37.12 -6.74 1.11
CA THR A 417 -38.29 -7.30 1.80
C THR A 417 -39.27 -6.22 2.23
N ASP A 418 -39.01 -4.96 1.87
CA ASP A 418 -39.89 -3.82 2.11
C ASP A 418 -39.97 -2.96 0.85
N GLY A 419 -41.09 -3.07 0.14
CA GLY A 419 -41.40 -2.29 -1.05
C GLY A 419 -41.49 -0.79 -0.81
N ARG A 420 -41.60 -0.31 0.44
CA ARG A 420 -41.65 1.13 0.76
C ARG A 420 -40.30 1.81 0.53
N THR A 421 -39.20 1.06 0.62
CA THR A 421 -37.85 1.56 0.25
C THR A 421 -37.79 2.00 -1.21
N PHE A 422 -38.64 1.41 -2.07
CA PHE A 422 -38.72 1.75 -3.48
C PHE A 422 -39.41 3.10 -3.74
N ASP A 423 -40.40 3.48 -2.91
CA ASP A 423 -41.04 4.80 -3.01
C ASP A 423 -40.05 5.93 -2.71
N LYS A 424 -39.03 5.65 -1.89
CA LYS A 424 -37.93 6.60 -1.65
C LYS A 424 -37.10 6.85 -2.91
N LEU A 425 -36.84 5.82 -3.70
CA LEU A 425 -36.09 5.97 -4.96
C LEU A 425 -36.85 6.84 -5.97
N ALA A 426 -38.17 6.92 -5.88
CA ALA A 426 -38.97 7.86 -6.68
C ALA A 426 -38.57 9.32 -6.47
N ARG A 427 -38.03 9.68 -5.29
CA ARG A 427 -37.53 11.04 -5.04
C ARG A 427 -36.35 11.39 -5.93
N LEU A 428 -35.60 10.39 -6.44
CA LEU A 428 -34.47 10.62 -7.35
C LEU A 428 -34.89 11.26 -8.69
N VAL A 429 -36.18 11.27 -9.04
CA VAL A 429 -36.69 11.90 -10.26
C VAL A 429 -37.28 13.30 -10.03
N ASP A 430 -37.20 13.86 -8.82
CA ASP A 430 -37.77 15.18 -8.48
C ASP A 430 -37.01 16.39 -9.10
N GLY A 431 -35.92 16.13 -9.83
CA GLY A 431 -35.08 17.12 -10.50
C GLY A 431 -33.99 17.75 -9.64
N THR A 432 -33.88 17.36 -8.37
CA THR A 432 -32.82 17.84 -7.45
C THR A 432 -31.56 16.96 -7.48
N TYR A 433 -31.62 15.80 -8.13
CA TYR A 433 -30.52 14.86 -8.32
C TYR A 433 -30.08 14.83 -9.79
N GLN A 434 -28.81 14.51 -10.04
CA GLN A 434 -28.18 14.43 -11.35
C GLN A 434 -27.32 13.17 -11.47
N GLY A 435 -27.03 12.77 -12.72
CA GLY A 435 -26.19 11.61 -13.00
C GLY A 435 -24.70 11.93 -13.01
N ILE A 436 -23.91 10.87 -12.89
CA ILE A 436 -22.47 10.86 -13.12
C ILE A 436 -22.25 9.96 -14.34
N ASP A 437 -21.37 10.36 -15.27
CA ASP A 437 -21.03 9.48 -16.40
C ASP A 437 -20.05 8.35 -15.98
N ALA A 438 -19.61 7.53 -16.94
CA ALA A 438 -18.73 6.40 -16.65
C ALA A 438 -17.31 6.84 -16.25
N GLU A 439 -16.89 8.01 -16.72
CA GLU A 439 -15.59 8.63 -16.46
C GLU A 439 -15.56 9.42 -15.14
N GLY A 440 -16.71 9.61 -14.49
CA GLY A 440 -16.84 10.33 -13.22
C GLY A 440 -17.12 11.83 -13.37
N GLN A 441 -17.55 12.30 -14.55
CA GLN A 441 -17.90 13.71 -14.77
C GLN A 441 -19.37 13.99 -14.43
N TYR A 442 -19.60 15.18 -13.88
CA TYR A 442 -20.91 15.67 -13.48
C TYR A 442 -21.63 16.40 -14.63
N GLY A 443 -22.96 16.40 -14.61
CA GLY A 443 -23.79 17.31 -15.40
C GLY A 443 -24.08 16.87 -16.84
N ASN A 444 -23.61 15.68 -17.24
CA ASN A 444 -23.92 15.10 -18.55
C ASN A 444 -25.30 14.43 -18.59
N ASP A 445 -25.75 13.88 -17.46
CA ASP A 445 -27.03 13.19 -17.33
C ASP A 445 -27.97 13.99 -16.40
N PRO A 446 -29.19 14.36 -16.86
CA PRO A 446 -30.13 15.16 -16.07
C PRO A 446 -30.76 14.38 -14.90
N TYR A 447 -30.61 13.06 -14.87
CA TYR A 447 -31.10 12.18 -13.82
C TYR A 447 -29.99 11.24 -13.35
N PRO A 448 -30.06 10.73 -12.11
CA PRO A 448 -29.20 9.64 -11.62
C PRO A 448 -29.05 8.47 -12.60
N VAL A 449 -27.92 7.78 -12.56
CA VAL A 449 -27.75 6.57 -13.38
C VAL A 449 -27.98 5.34 -12.51
N LEU A 450 -29.09 4.63 -12.76
CA LEU A 450 -29.41 3.36 -12.11
C LEU A 450 -29.45 2.24 -13.15
N ASP A 451 -28.51 1.31 -13.06
CA ASP A 451 -28.38 0.17 -13.99
C ASP A 451 -28.13 -1.11 -13.18
N GLY A 452 -29.14 -1.98 -13.11
CA GLY A 452 -29.11 -3.15 -12.25
C GLY A 452 -30.49 -3.79 -12.09
N THR A 453 -30.57 -4.77 -11.19
CA THR A 453 -31.81 -5.48 -10.88
C THR A 453 -32.20 -5.28 -9.42
N ILE A 454 -33.46 -4.93 -9.17
CA ILE A 454 -34.07 -4.94 -7.84
C ILE A 454 -35.16 -6.01 -7.85
N ASN A 455 -35.10 -6.90 -6.87
CA ASN A 455 -36.09 -7.92 -6.61
C ASN A 455 -36.88 -7.52 -5.36
N LEU A 456 -38.19 -7.35 -5.50
CA LEU A 456 -39.08 -7.08 -4.38
C LEU A 456 -39.85 -8.37 -4.07
N THR A 457 -39.63 -8.89 -2.86
CA THR A 457 -40.43 -10.04 -2.39
C THR A 457 -41.83 -9.60 -1.96
N THR A 458 -42.00 -8.31 -1.63
CA THR A 458 -43.28 -7.67 -1.35
C THR A 458 -43.85 -6.99 -2.60
N GLY A 459 -45.03 -6.38 -2.47
CA GLY A 459 -45.56 -5.53 -3.53
C GLY A 459 -44.83 -4.19 -3.69
N ALA A 460 -45.27 -3.44 -4.70
CA ALA A 460 -44.89 -2.06 -4.95
C ALA A 460 -46.07 -1.28 -5.55
N TYR A 461 -46.04 0.05 -5.45
CA TYR A 461 -47.04 0.89 -6.09
C TYR A 461 -46.76 1.07 -7.58
N ARG A 462 -47.82 1.02 -8.39
CA ARG A 462 -47.71 1.07 -9.86
C ARG A 462 -47.25 2.42 -10.37
N ASP A 463 -47.71 3.50 -9.75
CA ASP A 463 -47.33 4.87 -10.09
C ASP A 463 -45.84 5.13 -9.86
N THR A 464 -45.27 4.62 -8.76
CA THR A 464 -43.83 4.68 -8.47
C THR A 464 -43.02 3.97 -9.55
N TYR A 465 -43.47 2.78 -9.97
CA TYR A 465 -42.83 2.03 -11.04
C TYR A 465 -42.85 2.81 -12.35
N ASP A 466 -44.02 3.30 -12.76
CA ASP A 466 -44.16 4.01 -14.03
C ASP A 466 -43.31 5.30 -14.03
N ALA A 467 -43.24 6.03 -12.91
CA ALA A 467 -42.38 7.20 -12.76
C ALA A 467 -40.88 6.88 -12.92
N LEU A 468 -40.42 5.77 -12.34
CA LEU A 468 -39.00 5.38 -12.40
C LEU A 468 -38.60 4.84 -13.78
N MET A 469 -39.45 4.06 -14.42
CA MET A 469 -39.13 3.43 -15.72
C MET A 469 -39.05 4.41 -16.88
N VAL A 470 -39.68 5.58 -16.78
CA VAL A 470 -39.52 6.66 -17.77
C VAL A 470 -38.07 7.16 -17.81
N HIS A 471 -37.42 7.24 -16.66
CA HIS A 471 -36.08 7.82 -16.52
C HIS A 471 -34.96 6.77 -16.46
N TYR A 472 -35.26 5.54 -16.01
CA TYR A 472 -34.27 4.49 -15.79
C TYR A 472 -34.53 3.23 -16.63
N PRO A 473 -34.35 3.28 -17.97
CA PRO A 473 -34.67 2.15 -18.86
C PRO A 473 -33.79 0.91 -18.66
N LYS A 474 -32.65 1.05 -17.97
CA LYS A 474 -31.74 -0.06 -17.64
C LYS A 474 -32.00 -0.70 -16.28
N LEU A 475 -32.86 -0.08 -15.46
CA LEU A 475 -33.26 -0.62 -14.18
C LEU A 475 -34.29 -1.73 -14.41
N LYS A 476 -34.00 -2.93 -13.92
CA LYS A 476 -34.94 -4.07 -13.95
C LYS A 476 -35.59 -4.23 -12.58
N LEU A 477 -36.91 -4.34 -12.58
CA LEU A 477 -37.71 -4.48 -11.37
C LEU A 477 -38.51 -5.78 -11.44
N ASN A 478 -38.20 -6.70 -10.53
CA ASN A 478 -38.96 -7.93 -10.34
C ASN A 478 -39.89 -7.71 -9.14
N ILE A 479 -41.19 -7.53 -9.40
CA ILE A 479 -42.19 -7.16 -8.39
C ILE A 479 -43.15 -8.33 -8.21
N SER A 480 -43.40 -8.73 -6.95
CA SER A 480 -44.26 -9.89 -6.67
C SER A 480 -45.76 -9.58 -6.86
N LYS A 481 -46.23 -8.41 -6.44
CA LYS A 481 -47.63 -7.95 -6.60
C LYS A 481 -47.74 -6.41 -6.63
N TRP A 482 -48.88 -5.89 -7.06
CA TRP A 482 -49.13 -4.44 -7.15
C TRP A 482 -50.03 -3.96 -6.02
N TRP A 483 -49.58 -2.94 -5.29
CA TRP A 483 -50.35 -2.25 -4.24
C TRP A 483 -51.17 -1.09 -4.79
N ILE A 484 -52.27 -0.80 -4.13
CA ILE A 484 -53.15 0.33 -4.41
C ILE A 484 -52.73 1.51 -3.53
N ARG A 485 -52.37 2.64 -4.15
CA ARG A 485 -52.08 3.87 -3.43
C ARG A 485 -53.38 4.58 -3.05
N PHE A 486 -53.52 4.90 -1.77
CA PHE A 486 -54.64 5.68 -1.23
C PHE A 486 -54.17 7.11 -0.95
N GLU A 487 -54.93 8.09 -1.43
CA GLU A 487 -54.69 9.50 -1.10
C GLU A 487 -55.05 9.84 0.35
N ASP A 488 -56.14 9.24 0.86
CA ASP A 488 -56.63 9.45 2.22
C ASP A 488 -56.10 8.35 3.16
N PRO A 489 -55.30 8.71 4.18
CA PRO A 489 -54.77 7.75 5.16
C PRO A 489 -55.86 7.01 5.94
N GLU A 490 -57.02 7.63 6.16
CA GLU A 490 -58.13 7.02 6.90
C GLU A 490 -58.86 5.98 6.03
N VAL A 491 -59.01 6.26 4.73
CA VAL A 491 -59.50 5.26 3.76
C VAL A 491 -58.54 4.08 3.70
N LYS A 492 -57.23 4.34 3.65
CA LYS A 492 -56.21 3.29 3.70
C LYS A 492 -56.35 2.43 4.95
N ARG A 493 -56.49 3.04 6.12
CA ARG A 493 -56.65 2.35 7.41
C ARG A 493 -57.86 1.41 7.38
N ILE A 494 -59.02 1.91 6.96
CA ILE A 494 -60.27 1.12 6.85
C ILE A 494 -60.07 -0.03 5.86
N CYS A 495 -59.45 0.22 4.71
CA CYS A 495 -59.23 -0.79 3.70
C CYS A 495 -58.32 -1.92 4.17
N ILE A 496 -57.22 -1.60 4.86
CA ILE A 496 -56.29 -2.58 5.41
C ILE A 496 -56.99 -3.40 6.49
N GLU A 497 -57.70 -2.76 7.44
CA GLU A 497 -58.39 -3.47 8.52
C GLU A 497 -59.41 -4.51 8.04
N ASN A 498 -60.04 -4.27 6.88
CA ASN A 498 -61.08 -5.15 6.36
C ASN A 498 -60.59 -6.15 5.31
N TRP A 499 -59.54 -5.83 4.54
CA TRP A 499 -59.23 -6.55 3.30
C TRP A 499 -57.75 -6.87 3.06
N ASP A 500 -56.82 -6.48 3.94
CA ASP A 500 -55.44 -6.98 3.92
C ASP A 500 -55.40 -8.42 4.46
N LYS A 501 -55.25 -9.40 3.56
CA LYS A 501 -55.35 -10.82 3.89
C LYS A 501 -54.01 -11.44 4.22
N ASP A 502 -52.91 -10.92 3.67
CA ASP A 502 -51.58 -11.41 3.96
C ASP A 502 -50.82 -10.61 5.02
N GLY A 503 -51.43 -9.53 5.51
CA GLY A 503 -50.94 -8.75 6.65
C GLY A 503 -49.69 -7.95 6.31
N ASP A 504 -49.46 -7.62 5.04
CA ASP A 504 -48.31 -6.82 4.61
C ASP A 504 -48.50 -5.31 4.86
N GLY A 505 -49.67 -4.92 5.38
CA GLY A 505 -50.02 -3.54 5.73
C GLY A 505 -50.34 -2.68 4.51
N GLU A 506 -50.63 -3.31 3.38
CA GLU A 506 -51.06 -2.68 2.13
C GLU A 506 -52.25 -3.44 1.53
N LEU A 507 -52.97 -2.82 0.60
CA LEU A 507 -54.01 -3.51 -0.17
C LEU A 507 -53.51 -3.77 -1.58
N SER A 508 -53.39 -5.05 -1.96
CA SER A 508 -53.03 -5.44 -3.33
C SER A 508 -54.25 -5.44 -4.27
N MET A 509 -54.00 -5.37 -5.58
CA MET A 509 -55.08 -5.51 -6.57
C MET A 509 -55.79 -6.87 -6.50
N GLU A 510 -55.07 -7.92 -6.09
CA GLU A 510 -55.64 -9.26 -5.93
C GLU A 510 -56.57 -9.35 -4.72
N GLU A 511 -56.23 -8.68 -3.62
CA GLU A 511 -57.08 -8.56 -2.44
C GLU A 511 -58.31 -7.69 -2.71
N ALA A 512 -58.10 -6.55 -3.36
CA ALA A 512 -59.18 -5.65 -3.77
C ALA A 512 -60.19 -6.33 -4.70
N ALA A 513 -59.74 -7.19 -5.62
CA ALA A 513 -60.62 -7.96 -6.50
C ALA A 513 -61.49 -8.99 -5.75
N GLN A 514 -61.09 -9.37 -4.53
CA GLN A 514 -61.83 -10.33 -3.70
C GLN A 514 -62.79 -9.65 -2.71
N VAL A 515 -62.89 -8.32 -2.72
CA VAL A 515 -63.80 -7.56 -1.85
C VAL A 515 -65.24 -7.86 -2.23
N SER A 516 -65.97 -8.54 -1.33
CA SER A 516 -67.37 -8.93 -1.54
C SER A 516 -68.35 -8.24 -0.57
N SER A 517 -67.85 -7.46 0.38
CA SER A 517 -68.64 -6.66 1.33
C SER A 517 -67.87 -5.39 1.71
N ILE A 518 -68.61 -4.34 2.09
CA ILE A 518 -68.07 -3.01 2.35
C ILE A 518 -67.38 -2.85 3.72
N GLY A 519 -67.26 -3.91 4.53
CA GLY A 519 -66.59 -3.85 5.84
C GLY A 519 -67.30 -2.89 6.80
N THR A 520 -68.10 -3.43 7.73
CA THR A 520 -68.88 -2.60 8.68
C THR A 520 -68.09 -2.23 9.91
#